data_AF-A0A6N6SYI1-F1
#
_entry.id   AF-A0A6N6SYI1-F1
#
_cell.length_a   1.000
_cell.length_b   1.000
_cell.length_c   1.000
_cell.angle_alpha   90.00
_cell.angle_beta   90.00
_cell.angle_gamma   90.00
#
_symmetry.space_group_name_H-M   'P 1'
#
loop_
_entity.id
_entity.type
_entity.pdbx_description
1 polymer ?
#
loop_
_entity_poly.entity_id
_entity_poly.type
_entity_poly.pdbx_seq_one_letter_code
_entity_poly.pdbx_strand_id
1 'polypeptide(L)' 'MKAQLRIMKKNVALYEGVHTVTDAETFGTAFADVWAKMQDRRLQKTTSIGDLMEVLNEDVLEELDGAQIVLKKM' A
#
# COMPACT_ATOMS: atom_id res chain seq x y z
N MET A 1 14.51 2.18 13.64
CA MET A 1 13.53 1.83 14.70
C MET A 1 12.49 0.91 14.08
N LYS A 2 11.89 -0.03 14.82
CA LYS A 2 10.78 -0.82 14.27
C LYS A 2 9.49 0.00 14.37
N ALA A 3 8.79 0.13 13.27
CA ALA A 3 7.52 0.82 13.19
C ALA A 3 6.53 -0.07 12.45
N GLN A 4 5.32 -0.12 12.97
CA GLN A 4 4.21 -0.69 12.26
C GLN A 4 3.64 0.34 11.29
N LEU A 5 3.60 -0.01 10.02
CA LEU A 5 2.99 0.78 8.95
C LEU A 5 1.64 0.18 8.61
N ARG A 6 0.59 1.00 8.65
CA ARG A 6 -0.76 0.62 8.22
C ARG A 6 -1.29 1.61 7.20
N ILE A 7 -1.92 1.09 6.15
CA ILE A 7 -2.66 1.87 5.16
C ILE A 7 -4.12 1.49 5.30
N MET A 8 -4.96 2.48 5.60
CA MET A 8 -6.37 2.30 5.90
C MET A 8 -7.21 3.10 4.90
N LYS A 9 -8.29 2.55 4.36
CA LYS A 9 -9.28 3.28 3.56
C LYS A 9 -10.68 2.92 4.03
N LYS A 10 -11.51 3.92 4.32
CA LYS A 10 -12.89 3.71 4.86
C LYS A 10 -12.93 2.69 6.00
N ASN A 11 -11.98 2.80 6.93
CA ASN A 11 -11.84 1.90 8.09
C ASN A 11 -11.43 0.45 7.78
N VAL A 12 -11.09 0.12 6.53
CA VAL A 12 -10.55 -1.17 6.09
C VAL A 12 -9.04 -1.07 5.95
N ALA A 13 -8.29 -2.02 6.53
CA ALA A 13 -6.85 -2.11 6.34
C ALA A 13 -6.54 -2.64 4.93
N LEU A 14 -6.00 -1.79 4.07
CA LEU A 14 -5.44 -2.18 2.77
C LEU A 14 -4.09 -2.89 2.95
N TYR A 15 -3.33 -2.45 3.95
CA TYR A 15 -2.05 -3.03 4.32
C TYR A 15 -1.77 -2.86 5.82
N GLU A 16 -1.11 -3.86 6.42
CA GLU A 16 -0.52 -3.79 7.75
C GLU A 16 0.78 -4.61 7.79
N GLY A 17 1.86 -4.03 8.31
CA GLY A 17 3.16 -4.69 8.41
C GLY A 17 4.15 -3.96 9.30
N VAL A 18 5.21 -4.66 9.71
CA VAL A 18 6.29 -4.10 10.53
C VAL A 18 7.51 -3.86 9.66
N HIS A 19 8.03 -2.62 9.72
CA HIS A 19 9.16 -2.16 8.94
C HIS A 19 10.21 -1.51 9.83
N THR A 20 11.46 -1.56 9.40
CA THR A 20 12.52 -0.79 10.05
C THR A 20 12.56 0.60 9.42
N VAL A 21 12.11 1.60 10.17
CA VAL A 21 12.12 3.01 9.77
C VAL A 21 13.05 3.76 10.74
N THR A 22 14.14 4.31 10.22
CA THR A 22 15.12 5.11 10.99
C THR A 22 15.12 6.57 10.60
N ASP A 23 14.63 6.89 9.41
CA ASP A 23 14.72 8.18 8.75
C ASP A 23 13.69 8.25 7.60
N ALA A 24 13.68 9.38 6.89
CA ALA A 24 12.76 9.59 5.77
C ALA A 24 13.04 8.67 4.57
N GLU A 25 14.30 8.29 4.36
CA GLU A 25 14.71 7.45 3.24
C GLU A 25 14.23 6.01 3.44
N THR A 26 14.50 5.44 4.62
CA THR A 26 14.01 4.12 5.03
C THR A 26 12.49 4.05 5.09
N PHE A 27 11.82 5.14 5.46
CA PHE A 27 10.36 5.24 5.31
C PHE A 27 9.93 5.17 3.83
N GLY A 28 10.57 5.95 2.96
CA GLY A 28 10.29 5.97 1.52
C GLY A 28 10.47 4.59 0.89
N THR A 29 11.58 3.90 1.20
CA THR A 29 11.83 2.53 0.75
C THR A 29 10.78 1.56 1.28
N ALA A 30 10.47 1.61 2.58
CA ALA A 30 9.45 0.75 3.16
C ALA A 30 8.07 0.99 2.53
N PHE A 31 7.71 2.23 2.26
CA PHE A 31 6.45 2.57 1.60
C PHE A 31 6.43 2.09 0.14
N ALA A 32 7.54 2.22 -0.60
CA ALA A 32 7.65 1.69 -1.96
C ALA A 32 7.48 0.16 -2.02
N ASP A 33 8.04 -0.57 -1.04
CA ASP A 33 7.85 -2.02 -0.93
C ASP A 33 6.40 -2.39 -0.60
N VAL A 34 5.77 -1.63 0.29
CA VAL A 34 4.33 -1.80 0.60
C VAL A 34 3.49 -1.57 -0.65
N TRP A 35 3.84 -0.54 -1.42
CA TRP A 35 3.16 -0.19 -2.65
C TRP A 35 3.23 -1.29 -3.70
N ALA A 36 4.43 -1.81 -3.96
CA ALA A 36 4.62 -2.93 -4.88
C ALA A 36 3.75 -4.14 -4.46
N LYS A 37 3.68 -4.44 -3.16
CA LYS A 37 2.84 -5.54 -2.63
C LYS A 37 1.35 -5.29 -2.77
N MET A 38 0.90 -4.05 -2.66
CA MET A 38 -0.51 -3.69 -2.88
C MET A 38 -0.89 -3.87 -4.35
N GLN A 39 -0.03 -3.42 -5.27
CA GLN A 39 -0.24 -3.64 -6.71
C GLN A 39 -0.22 -5.13 -7.08
N ASP A 40 0.73 -5.90 -6.55
CA ASP A 40 0.82 -7.35 -6.79
C ASP A 40 -0.44 -8.08 -6.32
N ARG A 41 -0.96 -7.73 -5.13
CA ARG A 41 -2.21 -8.29 -4.61
C ARG A 41 -3.41 -7.94 -5.49
N ARG A 42 -3.42 -6.75 -6.08
CA ARG A 42 -4.48 -6.31 -6.98
C ARG A 42 -4.46 -7.14 -8.26
N LEU A 43 -3.29 -7.26 -8.90
CA LEU A 43 -3.09 -8.11 -10.07
C LEU A 43 -3.45 -9.58 -9.81
N GLN A 44 -3.18 -10.10 -8.61
CA GLN A 44 -3.55 -11.48 -8.26
C GLN A 44 -5.05 -11.68 -8.04
N LYS A 45 -5.79 -10.63 -7.67
CA LYS A 45 -7.26 -10.68 -7.49
C LYS A 45 -8.02 -10.45 -8.79
N THR A 46 -7.35 -9.93 -9.80
CA THR A 46 -7.87 -9.75 -11.15
C THR A 46 -8.14 -11.11 -11.80
N THR A 47 -9.42 -11.45 -12.00
CA THR A 47 -9.82 -12.76 -12.56
C THR A 47 -10.21 -12.68 -14.04
N SER A 48 -10.28 -11.49 -14.62
CA SER A 48 -10.61 -11.30 -16.04
C SER A 48 -9.66 -10.32 -16.73
N ILE A 49 -9.58 -10.43 -18.06
CA ILE A 49 -8.81 -9.49 -18.91
C ILE A 49 -9.37 -8.06 -18.81
N GLY A 50 -10.68 -7.90 -18.60
CA GLY A 50 -11.31 -6.59 -18.37
C GLY A 50 -10.84 -5.95 -17.08
N ASP A 51 -10.87 -6.70 -15.98
CA ASP A 51 -10.35 -6.25 -14.68
C ASP A 51 -8.85 -5.90 -14.78
N LEU A 52 -8.08 -6.61 -15.60
CA LEU A 52 -6.65 -6.35 -15.78
C LEU A 52 -6.44 -5.01 -16.49
N MET A 53 -7.23 -4.73 -17.52
CA MET A 53 -7.18 -3.46 -18.25
C MET A 53 -7.59 -2.29 -17.35
N GLU A 54 -8.52 -2.49 -16.42
CA GLU A 54 -8.88 -1.49 -15.40
C GLU A 54 -7.76 -1.29 -14.37
N VAL A 55 -7.09 -2.35 -13.92
CA VAL A 55 -5.92 -2.23 -13.04
C VAL A 55 -4.76 -1.48 -13.70
N LEU A 56 -4.57 -1.68 -15.01
CA LEU A 56 -3.52 -1.01 -15.78
C LEU A 56 -3.87 0.43 -16.17
N ASN A 57 -5.17 0.77 -16.27
CA ASN A 57 -5.65 2.11 -16.59
C ASN A 57 -5.96 2.98 -15.36
N GLU A 58 -6.25 2.40 -14.20
CA GLU A 58 -6.51 3.18 -13.00
C GLU A 58 -5.24 3.87 -12.51
N ASP A 59 -5.32 5.20 -12.41
CA ASP A 59 -4.29 6.01 -11.80
C ASP A 59 -4.26 5.68 -10.30
N VAL A 60 -3.18 5.08 -9.86
CA VAL A 60 -3.08 4.44 -8.54
C VAL A 60 -3.22 5.44 -7.38
N LEU A 61 -3.15 6.75 -7.68
CA LEU A 61 -3.51 7.84 -6.77
C LEU A 61 -4.99 7.79 -6.33
N GLU A 62 -5.90 7.28 -7.16
CA GLU A 62 -7.31 7.08 -6.79
C GLU A 62 -7.48 6.03 -5.68
N GLU A 63 -6.60 5.04 -5.61
CA GLU A 63 -6.66 4.01 -4.57
C GLU A 63 -6.22 4.56 -3.21
N LEU A 64 -5.20 5.41 -3.19
CA LEU A 64 -4.78 6.13 -1.99
C LEU A 64 -5.63 7.37 -1.70
N ASP A 65 -6.53 7.77 -2.60
CA ASP A 65 -7.44 8.88 -2.35
C ASP A 65 -8.32 8.56 -1.12
N GLY A 66 -8.29 9.48 -0.15
CA GLY A 66 -8.91 9.31 1.16
C GLY A 66 -8.31 8.21 2.05
N ALA A 67 -7.17 7.61 1.67
CA ALA A 67 -6.47 6.65 2.51
C ALA A 67 -5.66 7.35 3.61
N GLN A 68 -5.56 6.70 4.77
CA GLN A 68 -4.79 7.16 5.93
C GLN A 68 -3.56 6.28 6.11
N ILE A 69 -2.40 6.91 6.20
CA ILE A 69 -1.14 6.25 6.54
C ILE A 69 -0.92 6.42 8.05
N VAL A 70 -0.88 5.30 8.77
CA VAL A 70 -0.65 5.28 10.21
C VAL A 70 0.71 4.63 10.48
N LEU A 71 1.59 5.38 11.14
CA LEU A 71 2.86 4.88 11.64
C LEU A 71 2.80 4.73 13.16
N LYS A 72 3.00 3.52 13.67
CA LYS A 72 3.04 3.25 15.11
C LYS A 72 4.41 2.70 15.49
N LYS A 73 5.14 3.45 16.33
CA LYS A 73 6.40 2.98 16.92
C LYS A 73 6.17 1.68 17.70
N MET A 74 7.05 0.71 17.52
CA MET A 74 7.11 -0.53 18.29
C MET A 74 8.18 -0.48 19.36
#